data_AF-A0A4S0N441-F1
#
_entry.id   AF-A0A4S0N441-F1
#
_cell.length_a   1.000
_cell.length_b   1.000
_cell.length_c   1.000
_cell.angle_alpha   90.00
_cell.angle_beta   90.00
_cell.angle_gamma   90.00
#
_symmetry.space_group_name_H-M   'P 1'
#
loop_
_entity.id
_entity.type
_entity.pdbx_description
1 polymer ?
#
loop_
_entity_poly.entity_id
_entity_poly.type
_entity_poly.pdbx_seq_one_letter_code
_entity_poly.pdbx_strand_id
1 'polypeptide(L)'
;GIDRYKKKRWQAVAGLEYALFGKGPVASNIVEAGGFWWGDRTEKTPDIQFHFLPGAGVEEGIGSVPGGNGCTLNSYHVRPRSRGSVALRSADLRDAPIIDPNPFAERYDLERAIDGIEISREILSQPA
;
A
#
# COMPACT_ATOMS: atom_id res chain seq x y z
N GLY A 1 7.25 -6.89 -15.99
CA GLY A 1 6.30 -6.09 -15.21
C GLY A 1 6.59 -4.60 -15.33
N ILE A 2 6.01 -3.81 -14.45
CA ILE A 2 6.15 -2.34 -14.41
C ILE A 2 7.62 -1.93 -14.14
N ASP A 3 8.43 -2.81 -13.58
CA ASP A 3 9.86 -2.61 -13.29
C ASP A 3 10.70 -2.10 -14.47
N ARG A 4 10.34 -2.41 -15.74
CA ARG A 4 11.05 -1.87 -16.92
C ARG A 4 11.02 -0.35 -17.02
N TYR A 5 9.97 0.28 -16.49
CA TYR A 5 9.77 1.73 -16.49
C TYR A 5 10.61 2.47 -15.44
N LYS A 6 11.44 1.75 -14.67
CA LYS A 6 12.49 2.37 -13.84
C LYS A 6 13.62 2.98 -14.67
N LYS A 7 13.77 2.62 -15.95
CA LYS A 7 14.79 3.17 -16.86
C LYS A 7 14.25 4.39 -17.60
N LYS A 8 14.99 5.51 -17.59
CA LYS A 8 14.59 6.80 -18.22
C LYS A 8 14.07 6.68 -19.66
N ARG A 9 14.70 5.84 -20.49
CA ARG A 9 14.25 5.62 -21.88
C ARG A 9 12.82 5.07 -21.97
N TRP A 10 12.44 4.19 -21.03
CA TRP A 10 11.10 3.61 -21.01
C TRP A 10 10.08 4.59 -20.42
N GLN A 11 10.49 5.45 -19.49
CA GLN A 11 9.66 6.56 -19.01
C GLN A 11 9.32 7.55 -20.14
N ALA A 12 10.30 7.89 -20.98
CA ALA A 12 10.07 8.77 -22.13
C ALA A 12 9.09 8.14 -23.14
N VAL A 13 9.24 6.85 -23.45
CA VAL A 13 8.29 6.11 -24.30
C VAL A 13 6.88 6.10 -23.70
N ALA A 14 6.77 5.83 -22.41
CA ALA A 14 5.50 5.82 -21.69
C ALA A 14 4.81 7.20 -21.68
N GLY A 15 5.58 8.28 -21.48
CA GLY A 15 5.06 9.65 -21.53
C GLY A 15 4.58 10.02 -22.93
N LEU A 16 5.30 9.59 -23.98
CA LEU A 16 4.89 9.83 -25.36
C LEU A 16 3.61 9.05 -25.72
N GLU A 17 3.52 7.78 -25.32
CA GLU A 17 2.32 6.95 -25.51
C GLU A 17 1.09 7.60 -24.85
N TYR A 18 1.25 8.11 -23.64
CA TYR A 18 0.20 8.82 -22.93
C TYR A 18 -0.18 10.12 -23.63
N ALA A 19 0.79 10.94 -24.00
CA ALA A 19 0.52 12.23 -24.66
C ALA A 19 -0.19 12.08 -26.01
N LEU A 20 0.14 11.03 -26.77
CA LEU A 20 -0.43 10.80 -28.10
C LEU A 20 -1.77 10.06 -28.07
N PHE A 21 -1.96 9.12 -27.13
CA PHE A 21 -3.09 8.19 -27.17
C PHE A 21 -3.92 8.13 -25.89
N GLY A 22 -3.52 8.83 -24.83
CA GLY A 22 -4.17 8.78 -23.51
C GLY A 22 -4.11 7.40 -22.85
N LYS A 23 -3.14 6.56 -23.24
CA LYS A 23 -3.02 5.15 -22.82
C LYS A 23 -1.61 4.87 -22.31
N GLY A 24 -1.39 3.61 -21.90
CA GLY A 24 -0.09 3.13 -21.45
C GLY A 24 0.07 3.18 -19.93
N PRO A 25 1.27 2.87 -19.42
CA PRO A 25 1.54 2.67 -17.99
C PRO A 25 1.39 3.94 -17.15
N VAL A 26 1.46 5.13 -17.75
CA VAL A 26 1.21 6.42 -17.07
C VAL A 26 -0.26 6.56 -16.67
N ALA A 27 -1.17 5.89 -17.37
CA ALA A 27 -2.59 5.90 -17.07
C ALA A 27 -3.02 4.81 -16.06
N SER A 28 -2.08 3.98 -15.53
CA SER A 28 -2.37 2.92 -14.56
C SER A 28 -2.06 3.38 -13.13
N ASN A 29 -2.88 2.95 -12.17
CA ASN A 29 -2.64 3.12 -10.74
C ASN A 29 -1.80 1.99 -10.13
N ILE A 30 -1.36 1.01 -10.94
CA ILE A 30 -0.46 -0.09 -10.58
C ILE A 30 -1.10 -1.17 -9.68
N VAL A 31 -2.27 -0.92 -9.09
CA VAL A 31 -2.99 -1.89 -8.27
C VAL A 31 -3.87 -2.75 -9.18
N GLU A 32 -3.42 -3.98 -9.45
CA GLU A 32 -4.07 -4.86 -10.43
C GLU A 32 -5.03 -5.86 -9.79
N ALA A 33 -4.88 -6.16 -8.49
CA ALA A 33 -5.81 -7.00 -7.75
C ALA A 33 -5.88 -6.57 -6.28
N GLY A 34 -6.94 -6.99 -5.60
CA GLY A 34 -7.11 -6.76 -4.18
C GLY A 34 -8.17 -7.68 -3.58
N GLY A 35 -8.26 -7.68 -2.27
CA GLY A 35 -9.21 -8.51 -1.54
C GLY A 35 -9.39 -8.07 -0.10
N PHE A 36 -10.50 -8.46 0.51
CA PHE A 36 -10.71 -8.28 1.93
C PHE A 36 -10.70 -9.64 2.62
N TRP A 37 -10.07 -9.70 3.79
CA TRP A 37 -9.99 -10.91 4.59
C TRP A 37 -10.08 -10.62 6.08
N TRP A 38 -10.29 -11.67 6.86
CA TRP A 38 -10.35 -11.61 8.31
C TRP A 38 -8.98 -11.94 8.89
N GLY A 39 -8.36 -11.00 9.59
CA GLY A 39 -7.33 -11.29 10.57
C GLY A 39 -7.95 -11.91 11.82
N ASP A 40 -9.07 -11.35 12.27
CA ASP A 40 -9.89 -11.89 13.35
C ASP A 40 -11.18 -12.54 12.82
N ARG A 41 -11.27 -13.86 12.91
CA ARG A 41 -12.47 -14.61 12.47
C ARG A 41 -13.69 -14.39 13.35
N THR A 42 -13.54 -13.76 14.52
CA THR A 42 -14.68 -13.41 15.38
C THR A 42 -15.38 -12.12 14.95
N GLU A 43 -14.74 -11.31 14.11
CA GLU A 43 -15.31 -10.08 13.58
C GLU A 43 -16.36 -10.35 12.49
N LYS A 44 -17.43 -9.56 12.50
CA LYS A 44 -18.55 -9.74 11.56
C LYS A 44 -18.19 -9.47 10.10
N THR A 45 -17.18 -8.65 9.87
CA THR A 45 -16.77 -8.21 8.53
C THR A 45 -15.25 -8.23 8.42
N PRO A 46 -14.68 -8.55 7.24
CA PRO A 46 -13.25 -8.69 7.07
C PRO A 46 -12.52 -7.37 7.33
N ASP A 47 -11.48 -7.40 8.14
CA ASP A 47 -10.77 -6.26 8.72
C ASP A 47 -9.37 -6.03 8.14
N ILE A 48 -8.95 -6.85 7.18
CA ILE A 48 -7.72 -6.70 6.41
C ILE A 48 -8.06 -6.45 4.94
N GLN A 49 -7.40 -5.49 4.32
CA GLN A 49 -7.45 -5.21 2.89
C GLN A 49 -6.09 -5.49 2.26
N PHE A 50 -6.10 -6.25 1.16
CA PHE A 50 -4.93 -6.53 0.35
C PHE A 50 -4.93 -5.74 -0.95
N HIS A 51 -3.75 -5.26 -1.34
CA HIS A 51 -3.48 -4.68 -2.66
C HIS A 51 -2.29 -5.38 -3.30
N PHE A 52 -2.47 -5.90 -4.50
CA PHE A 52 -1.43 -6.56 -5.29
C PHE A 52 -0.92 -5.62 -6.38
N LEU A 53 0.39 -5.44 -6.40
CA LEU A 53 1.11 -4.59 -7.34
C LEU A 53 2.13 -5.45 -8.11
N PRO A 54 2.08 -5.51 -9.46
CA PRO A 54 3.01 -6.29 -10.28
C PRO A 54 4.33 -5.53 -10.53
N GLY A 55 4.96 -5.13 -9.42
CA GLY A 55 6.29 -4.53 -9.39
C GLY A 55 6.94 -4.71 -8.03
N ALA A 56 8.28 -4.75 -8.00
CA ALA A 56 9.05 -4.86 -6.77
C ALA A 56 9.50 -3.48 -6.28
N GLY A 57 9.25 -3.14 -5.01
CA GLY A 57 9.63 -1.83 -4.44
C GLY A 57 8.92 -0.68 -5.16
N VAL A 58 7.60 -0.80 -5.30
CA VAL A 58 6.74 0.24 -5.91
C VAL A 58 6.45 1.35 -4.90
N GLU A 59 6.54 1.07 -3.59
CA GLU A 59 6.32 2.04 -2.53
C GLU A 59 7.51 2.97 -2.33
N GLU A 60 7.20 4.23 -2.01
CA GLU A 60 8.17 5.26 -1.67
C GLU A 60 8.98 4.84 -0.43
N GLY A 61 10.31 4.87 -0.55
CA GLY A 61 11.23 4.49 0.54
C GLY A 61 11.68 3.03 0.56
N ILE A 62 11.13 2.16 -0.29
CA ILE A 62 11.61 0.77 -0.41
C ILE A 62 12.70 0.69 -1.49
N GLY A 63 13.90 0.23 -1.11
CA GLY A 63 15.01 0.02 -2.03
C GLY A 63 14.65 -0.96 -3.15
N SER A 64 15.23 -0.77 -4.34
CA SER A 64 14.97 -1.66 -5.47
C SER A 64 15.37 -3.10 -5.14
N VAL A 65 14.44 -4.03 -5.31
CA VAL A 65 14.75 -5.47 -5.16
C VAL A 65 15.66 -5.93 -6.30
N PRO A 66 16.79 -6.62 -6.01
CA PRO A 66 17.68 -7.17 -7.02
C PRO A 66 16.93 -8.14 -7.95
N GLY A 67 17.24 -8.12 -9.25
CA GLY A 67 16.65 -9.04 -10.25
C GLY A 67 15.55 -8.43 -11.12
N GLY A 68 14.98 -7.27 -10.74
CA GLY A 68 14.14 -6.45 -11.62
C GLY A 68 12.80 -7.06 -12.04
N ASN A 69 12.40 -8.17 -11.40
CA ASN A 69 11.06 -8.75 -11.50
C ASN A 69 10.60 -9.12 -10.09
N GLY A 70 9.40 -8.70 -9.72
CA GLY A 70 8.75 -9.12 -8.50
C GLY A 70 7.35 -8.54 -8.40
N CYS A 71 6.69 -8.83 -7.30
CA CYS A 71 5.41 -8.25 -6.95
C CYS A 71 5.45 -7.76 -5.51
N THR A 72 4.52 -6.88 -5.18
CA THR A 72 4.31 -6.38 -3.82
C THR A 72 2.87 -6.72 -3.45
N LEU A 73 2.67 -7.35 -2.30
CA LEU A 73 1.36 -7.58 -1.70
C LEU A 73 1.28 -6.78 -0.41
N ASN A 74 0.55 -5.66 -0.45
CA ASN A 74 0.34 -4.82 0.71
C ASN A 74 -0.84 -5.34 1.52
N SER A 75 -0.72 -5.33 2.85
CA SER A 75 -1.79 -5.66 3.78
C SER A 75 -2.09 -4.46 4.68
N TYR A 76 -3.34 -4.03 4.73
CA TYR A 76 -3.80 -2.90 5.56
C TYR A 76 -4.84 -3.38 6.56
N HIS A 77 -4.64 -3.09 7.84
CA HIS A 77 -5.71 -3.22 8.82
C HIS A 77 -6.66 -2.03 8.69
N VAL A 78 -7.90 -2.28 8.26
CA VAL A 78 -8.86 -1.23 7.88
C VAL A 78 -9.90 -0.91 8.95
N ARG A 79 -9.82 -1.57 10.11
CA ARG A 79 -10.73 -1.33 11.25
C ARG A 79 -9.98 -1.16 12.58
N PRO A 80 -9.02 -0.22 12.66
CA PRO A 80 -8.24 -0.02 13.87
C PRO A 80 -9.13 0.38 15.04
N ARG A 81 -8.80 -0.11 16.23
CA ARG A 81 -9.38 0.28 17.52
C ARG A 81 -8.67 1.51 18.10
N SER A 82 -7.38 1.70 17.79
CA SER A 82 -6.61 2.87 18.20
C SER A 82 -7.28 4.16 17.73
N ARG A 83 -7.22 5.21 18.56
CA ARG A 83 -7.75 6.54 18.25
C ARG A 83 -6.67 7.58 18.49
N GLY A 84 -6.48 8.41 17.47
CA GLY A 84 -5.62 9.59 17.51
C GLY A 84 -6.39 10.86 17.87
N SER A 85 -5.70 11.99 17.79
CA SER A 85 -6.25 13.32 18.01
C SER A 85 -5.76 14.33 16.98
N VAL A 86 -6.57 15.37 16.77
CA VAL A 86 -6.19 16.55 16.00
C VAL A 86 -6.50 17.77 16.87
N ALA A 87 -5.53 18.64 17.06
CA ALA A 87 -5.67 19.85 17.87
C ALA A 87 -5.11 21.07 17.14
N LEU A 88 -5.71 22.23 17.40
CA LEU A 88 -5.12 23.50 16.98
C LEU A 88 -3.82 23.70 17.73
N ARG A 89 -2.77 24.10 17.00
CA ARG A 89 -1.49 24.48 17.60
C ARG A 89 -1.57 25.84 18.29
N SER A 90 -2.30 26.77 17.69
CA SER A 90 -2.49 28.13 18.16
C SER A 90 -3.80 28.71 17.59
N ALA A 91 -4.05 30.00 17.86
CA ALA A 91 -5.15 30.75 17.23
C ALA A 91 -4.82 31.27 15.82
N ASP A 92 -3.57 31.16 15.35
CA ASP A 92 -3.17 31.57 14.01
C ASP A 92 -3.55 30.49 12.99
N LEU A 93 -4.38 30.85 12.00
CA LEU A 93 -4.84 29.95 10.95
C LEU A 93 -3.72 29.45 10.03
N ARG A 94 -2.55 30.09 10.05
CA ARG A 94 -1.37 29.69 9.26
C ARG A 94 -0.54 28.61 9.93
N ASP A 95 -0.76 28.36 11.23
CA ASP A 95 -0.03 27.34 11.97
C ASP A 95 -0.59 25.95 11.63
N ALA A 96 0.31 25.03 11.25
CA ALA A 96 -0.08 23.65 11.02
C ALA A 96 -0.64 23.01 12.30
N PRO A 97 -1.77 22.28 12.24
CA PRO A 97 -2.34 21.63 13.40
C PRO A 97 -1.39 20.57 13.97
N ILE A 98 -1.66 20.17 15.21
CA ILE A 98 -1.04 18.98 15.81
C ILE A 98 -1.90 17.79 15.39
N ILE A 99 -1.30 16.85 14.67
CA ILE A 99 -1.95 15.60 14.26
C ILE A 99 -1.17 14.47 14.94
N ASP A 100 -1.84 13.75 15.83
CA ASP A 100 -1.29 12.56 16.47
C ASP A 100 -2.17 11.36 16.10
N PRO A 101 -1.76 10.53 15.13
CA PRO A 101 -2.52 9.35 14.74
C PRO A 101 -2.59 8.27 15.84
N ASN A 102 -1.68 8.31 16.82
CA ASN A 102 -1.55 7.34 17.90
C ASN A 102 -1.60 5.87 17.40
N PRO A 103 -0.75 5.48 16.43
CA PRO A 103 -0.82 4.16 15.83
C PRO A 103 -0.43 3.08 16.84
N PHE A 104 -1.14 1.95 16.81
CA PHE A 104 -0.89 0.80 17.70
C PHE A 104 -1.04 1.10 19.19
N ALA A 105 -1.82 2.13 19.55
CA ALA A 105 -2.20 2.39 20.93
C ALA A 105 -2.96 1.21 21.56
N GLU A 106 -3.79 0.56 20.76
CA GLU A 106 -4.46 -0.69 21.09
C GLU A 106 -3.63 -1.87 20.58
N ARG A 107 -3.32 -2.81 21.49
CA ARG A 107 -2.57 -4.03 21.16
C ARG A 107 -3.21 -4.82 20.02
N TYR A 108 -4.54 -4.80 19.96
CA TYR A 108 -5.34 -5.43 18.91
C TYR A 108 -4.88 -5.03 17.50
N ASP A 109 -4.61 -3.75 17.26
CA ASP A 109 -4.28 -3.26 15.91
C ASP A 109 -2.92 -3.77 15.44
N LEU A 110 -1.97 -3.92 16.37
CA LEU A 110 -0.67 -4.49 16.09
C LEU A 110 -0.79 -5.98 15.74
N GLU A 111 -1.63 -6.71 16.47
CA GLU A 111 -1.88 -8.14 16.22
C GLU A 111 -2.53 -8.34 14.85
N ARG A 112 -3.55 -7.55 14.50
CA ARG A 112 -4.19 -7.61 13.17
C ARG A 112 -3.24 -7.22 12.03
N ALA A 113 -2.31 -6.30 12.27
CA ALA A 113 -1.27 -5.97 11.29
C ALA A 113 -0.32 -7.15 11.06
N ILE A 114 0.08 -7.86 12.11
CA ILE A 114 0.91 -9.08 12.01
C ILE A 114 0.15 -10.18 11.25
N ASP A 115 -1.13 -10.42 11.57
CA ASP A 115 -1.95 -11.41 10.87
C ASP A 115 -1.98 -11.16 9.36
N GLY A 116 -2.10 -9.89 8.93
CA GLY A 116 -2.04 -9.50 7.52
C GLY A 116 -0.73 -9.87 6.83
N ILE A 117 0.39 -9.76 7.53
CA ILE A 117 1.71 -10.16 7.01
C ILE A 117 1.80 -11.68 6.90
N GLU A 118 1.32 -12.42 7.91
CA GLU A 118 1.33 -13.88 7.90
C GLU A 118 0.47 -14.46 6.75
N ILE A 119 -0.74 -13.93 6.57
CA ILE A 119 -1.61 -14.29 5.44
C ILE A 119 -0.95 -13.95 4.11
N SER A 120 -0.30 -12.78 4.00
CA SER A 120 0.43 -12.41 2.78
C SER A 120 1.56 -13.39 2.46
N ARG A 121 2.29 -13.86 3.48
CA ARG A 121 3.34 -14.87 3.32
C ARG A 121 2.77 -16.21 2.88
N GLU A 122 1.63 -16.61 3.44
CA GLU A 122 0.93 -17.83 3.03
C GLU A 122 0.57 -17.76 1.55
N ILE A 123 -0.14 -16.69 1.13
CA ILE A 123 -0.57 -16.47 -0.27
C ILE A 123 0.64 -16.54 -1.22
N LEU A 124 1.71 -15.82 -0.92
CA LEU A 124 2.90 -15.75 -1.78
C LEU A 124 3.73 -17.05 -1.78
N SER A 125 3.51 -17.95 -0.83
CA SER A 125 4.18 -19.25 -0.75
C SER A 125 3.44 -20.38 -1.48
N GLN A 126 2.22 -20.12 -1.96
CA GLN A 126 1.44 -21.13 -2.68
C GLN A 126 2.13 -21.58 -3.98
N PRO A 127 2.03 -22.86 -4.35
CA PRO A 127 2.53 -23.34 -5.63
C PRO A 127 1.80 -22.66 -6.80
N ALA A 128 2.55 -22.44 -7.89
CA ALA A 128 2.01 -21.91 -9.15
C ALA A 128 1.22 -22.96 -9.93
#